data_AF-A0A6N7Y9N8-F1
#
_entry.id   AF-A0A6N7Y9N8-F1
#
_cell.length_a   1.000
_cell.length_b   1.000
_cell.length_c   1.000
_cell.angle_alpha   90.00
_cell.angle_beta   90.00
_cell.angle_gamma   90.00
#
_symmetry.space_group_name_H-M   'P 1'
#
loop_
_entity.id
_entity.type
_entity.pdbx_description
1 polymer ?
#
loop_
_entity_poly.entity_id
_entity_poly.type
_entity_poly.pdbx_seq_one_letter_code
_entity_poly.pdbx_strand_id
1 'polypeptide(L)'
;MIILADTKQKPGYHPEEDALQKNGHSLVRLKLPVGDYCVMTTRCMDMFKNREHEIYTSNKFFDTHKSKNIKLQPQDTYGTYTISVDVKQDCRELQSNLLSGRFGRRYRFERECMRARNMGVKLYIVIADDAVKCEEDFRHLKKYGSEEECGQEMLNKMEDFVKKYGCTFLFTTKDRLPSVIEQILMEEQLPWAV
;
A
#
# COMPACT_ATOMS: atom_id res chain seq x y z
N MET A 1 13.08 -3.27 -9.55
CA MET A 1 11.68 -3.17 -10.04
C MET A 1 11.18 -1.73 -9.95
N ILE A 2 10.11 -1.38 -10.67
CA ILE A 2 9.49 -0.07 -10.56
C ILE A 2 8.33 -0.19 -9.56
N ILE A 3 8.41 0.57 -8.46
CA ILE A 3 7.41 0.60 -7.39
C ILE A 3 6.58 1.86 -7.57
N LEU A 4 5.27 1.70 -7.60
CA LEU A 4 4.32 2.78 -7.52
C LEU A 4 4.07 3.10 -6.05
N ALA A 5 4.31 4.34 -5.64
CA ALA A 5 4.13 4.80 -4.26
C ALA A 5 2.99 5.83 -4.18
N ASP A 6 2.11 5.72 -3.19
CA ASP A 6 1.01 6.66 -3.00
C ASP A 6 1.53 8.06 -2.68
N THR A 7 0.91 9.07 -3.28
CA THR A 7 1.27 10.48 -3.04
C THR A 7 1.15 10.94 -1.59
N LYS A 8 0.38 10.24 -0.74
CA LYS A 8 0.31 10.56 0.69
C LYS A 8 1.54 10.10 1.47
N GLN A 9 2.33 9.16 0.92
CA GLN A 9 3.64 8.83 1.43
C GLN A 9 4.57 10.02 1.08
N LYS A 10 4.78 10.92 2.04
CA LYS A 10 5.50 12.17 1.81
C LYS A 10 7.02 11.94 1.90
N PRO A 11 7.80 12.40 0.91
CA PRO A 11 9.27 12.31 0.96
C PRO A 11 9.83 12.85 2.29
N GLY A 12 10.77 12.11 2.88
CA GLY A 12 11.41 12.44 4.16
C GLY A 12 10.67 11.98 5.42
N TYR A 13 9.46 11.42 5.30
CA TYR A 13 8.72 10.81 6.41
C TYR A 13 8.69 9.28 6.34
N HIS A 14 9.22 8.71 5.27
CA HIS A 14 9.19 7.28 4.93
C HIS A 14 10.61 6.80 4.62
N PRO A 15 11.46 6.61 5.65
CA PRO A 15 12.85 6.20 5.47
C PRO A 15 12.98 4.85 4.74
N GLU A 16 11.92 4.05 4.73
CA GLU A 16 11.87 2.81 3.97
C GLU A 16 12.00 3.02 2.46
N GLU A 17 11.56 4.17 1.93
CA GLU A 17 11.67 4.49 0.51
C GLU A 17 13.12 4.72 0.07
N ASP A 18 13.93 5.36 0.93
CA ASP A 18 15.35 5.58 0.66
C ASP A 18 16.10 4.25 0.59
N ALA A 19 15.75 3.29 1.46
CA ALA A 19 16.30 1.94 1.45
C ALA A 19 15.87 1.18 0.18
N LEU A 20 14.60 1.27 -0.23
CA LEU A 20 14.13 0.67 -1.48
C LEU A 20 14.86 1.26 -2.70
N GLN A 21 15.09 2.56 -2.74
CA GLN A 21 15.86 3.19 -3.81
C GLN A 21 17.33 2.74 -3.81
N LYS A 22 17.95 2.64 -2.64
CA LYS A 22 19.32 2.13 -2.48
C LYS A 22 19.46 0.67 -2.94
N ASN A 23 18.41 -0.13 -2.80
CA ASN A 23 18.33 -1.50 -3.30
C ASN A 23 18.11 -1.57 -4.83
N GLY A 24 18.08 -0.43 -5.54
CA GLY A 24 17.96 -0.38 -7.00
C GLY A 24 16.52 -0.34 -7.51
N HIS A 25 15.53 -0.09 -6.65
CA HIS A 25 14.15 0.12 -7.08
C HIS A 25 13.93 1.58 -7.52
N SER A 26 13.14 1.76 -8.57
CA SER A 26 12.68 3.09 -8.98
C SER A 26 11.29 3.37 -8.41
N LEU A 27 11.10 4.51 -7.76
CA LEU A 27 9.81 4.90 -7.21
C LEU A 27 9.12 5.91 -8.12
N VAL A 28 7.87 5.61 -8.49
CA VAL A 28 6.98 6.52 -9.24
C VAL A 28 5.81 6.88 -8.34
N ARG A 29 5.65 8.17 -8.04
CA ARG A 29 4.57 8.64 -7.17
C ARG A 29 3.32 9.01 -7.94
N LEU A 30 2.19 8.49 -7.50
CA LEU A 30 0.86 8.85 -7.98
C LEU A 30 -0.18 8.53 -6.91
N LYS A 31 -1.40 9.02 -7.08
CA LYS A 31 -2.49 8.63 -6.18
C LYS A 31 -2.88 7.18 -6.49
N LEU A 32 -2.63 6.27 -5.56
CA LEU A 32 -3.02 4.89 -5.69
C LEU A 32 -4.49 4.70 -5.30
N PRO A 33 -5.18 3.76 -5.96
CA PRO A 33 -6.52 3.41 -5.55
C PRO A 33 -6.51 2.63 -4.24
N VAL A 34 -5.54 1.75 -4.01
CA VAL A 34 -5.47 0.90 -2.80
C VAL A 34 -4.01 0.76 -2.34
N GLY A 35 -3.80 1.01 -1.05
CA GLY A 35 -2.51 0.87 -0.37
C GLY A 35 -1.50 1.97 -0.70
N ASP A 36 -0.33 1.82 -0.12
CA ASP A 36 0.78 2.77 -0.19
C ASP A 36 1.81 2.39 -1.26
N TYR A 37 2.01 1.10 -1.50
CA TYR A 37 2.99 0.60 -2.46
C TYR A 37 2.43 -0.56 -3.29
N CYS A 38 2.64 -0.53 -4.61
CA CYS A 38 2.44 -1.68 -5.49
C CYS A 38 3.50 -1.72 -6.60
N VAL A 39 3.61 -2.83 -7.33
CA VAL A 39 4.54 -2.93 -8.47
C VAL A 39 3.89 -2.34 -9.72
N MET A 40 4.69 -1.64 -10.52
CA MET A 40 4.30 -1.31 -11.89
C MET A 40 4.37 -2.57 -12.76
N THR A 41 3.22 -3.22 -12.94
CA THR A 41 3.09 -4.44 -13.74
C THR A 41 3.18 -4.17 -15.24
N THR A 42 3.30 -5.24 -16.02
CA THR A 42 3.17 -5.17 -17.49
C THR A 42 1.81 -4.62 -17.91
N ARG A 43 0.72 -5.04 -17.25
CA ARG A 43 -0.64 -4.50 -17.49
C ARG A 43 -0.71 -2.99 -17.31
N CYS A 44 -0.10 -2.47 -16.25
CA CYS A 44 -0.05 -1.03 -15.98
C CYS A 44 0.78 -0.30 -17.04
N MET A 45 1.93 -0.88 -17.41
CA MET A 45 2.79 -0.34 -18.46
C MET A 45 2.09 -0.31 -19.83
N ASP A 46 1.31 -1.34 -20.18
CA ASP A 46 0.57 -1.40 -21.44
C ASP A 46 -0.53 -0.33 -21.48
N MET A 47 -1.26 -0.14 -20.38
CA MET A 47 -2.22 0.96 -20.22
C MET A 47 -1.56 2.32 -20.43
N PHE A 48 -0.42 2.55 -19.78
CA PHE A 48 0.34 3.79 -19.90
C PHE A 48 0.81 4.05 -21.34
N LYS A 49 1.41 3.04 -21.98
CA LYS A 49 1.90 3.12 -23.38
C LYS A 49 0.76 3.36 -24.37
N ASN A 50 -0.39 2.73 -24.17
CA ASN A 50 -1.53 2.94 -25.05
C ASN A 50 -2.06 4.39 -24.96
N ARG A 51 -2.11 4.95 -23.73
CA ARG A 51 -2.46 6.36 -23.52
C ARG A 51 -1.41 7.31 -24.10
N GLU A 52 -0.14 6.96 -24.01
CA GLU A 52 0.95 7.71 -24.66
C GLU A 52 0.75 7.74 -26.19
N HIS A 53 0.39 6.60 -26.79
CA HIS A 53 0.10 6.49 -28.22
C HIS A 53 -1.16 7.25 -28.66
N GLU A 54 -2.23 7.24 -27.85
CA GLU A 54 -3.44 8.06 -28.08
C GLU A 54 -3.09 9.56 -28.19
N ILE A 55 -2.24 10.05 -27.29
CA ILE A 55 -1.80 11.45 -27.29
C ILE A 55 -0.93 11.75 -28.51
N TYR A 56 -0.11 10.80 -28.96
CA TYR A 56 0.71 10.96 -30.15
C TYR A 56 -0.13 10.98 -31.44
N THR A 57 -1.12 10.09 -31.56
CA THR A 57 -1.97 9.97 -32.76
C THR A 57 -3.02 11.07 -32.89
N SER A 58 -3.54 11.59 -31.76
CA SER A 58 -4.51 12.70 -31.74
C SER A 58 -3.93 14.06 -32.12
N ASN A 59 -2.60 14.22 -32.18
CA ASN A 59 -1.90 15.49 -32.46
C ASN A 59 -1.32 15.59 -33.89
N LYS A 60 -1.90 14.92 -34.90
CA LYS A 60 -1.38 14.96 -36.29
C LYS A 60 -1.36 16.34 -36.96
N PHE A 61 -2.12 17.33 -36.45
CA PHE A 61 -2.27 18.66 -37.07
C PHE A 61 -1.78 19.83 -36.20
N PHE A 62 -1.36 19.57 -34.96
CA PHE A 62 -0.87 20.61 -34.06
C PHE A 62 0.46 20.16 -33.46
N ASP A 63 1.54 20.66 -34.05
CA ASP A 63 2.91 20.58 -33.55
C ASP A 63 2.99 21.28 -32.19
N THR A 64 2.61 20.56 -31.14
CA THR A 64 2.59 21.11 -29.79
C THR A 64 3.38 20.21 -28.88
N HIS A 65 4.28 20.85 -28.13
CA HIS A 65 5.21 20.33 -27.13
C HIS A 65 4.61 19.46 -25.99
N LYS A 66 3.37 18.95 -26.12
CA LYS A 66 2.64 18.15 -25.13
C LYS A 66 3.10 16.69 -25.00
N SER A 67 3.80 16.13 -25.99
CA SER A 67 4.31 14.75 -25.94
C SER A 67 5.45 14.56 -24.93
N LYS A 68 6.12 15.62 -24.49
CA LYS A 68 7.33 15.52 -23.64
C LYS A 68 7.06 15.35 -22.14
N ASN A 69 5.81 15.32 -21.69
CA ASN A 69 5.46 15.32 -20.26
C ASN A 69 4.30 14.39 -19.89
N ILE A 70 4.14 13.28 -20.62
CA ILE A 70 3.10 12.29 -20.31
C ILE A 70 3.55 11.53 -19.06
N LYS A 71 2.86 11.76 -17.94
CA LYS A 71 3.10 11.07 -16.66
C LYS A 71 2.05 10.01 -16.42
N LEU A 72 2.40 8.97 -15.67
CA LEU A 72 1.46 7.96 -15.19
C LEU A 72 0.32 8.63 -14.41
N GLN A 73 -0.91 8.18 -14.65
CA GLN A 73 -2.13 8.69 -14.02
C GLN A 73 -2.73 7.60 -13.11
N PRO A 74 -3.47 7.97 -12.05
CA PRO A 74 -4.17 7.00 -11.21
C PRO A 74 -5.05 6.03 -12.00
N GLN A 75 -5.66 6.50 -13.10
CA GLN A 75 -6.50 5.65 -13.93
C GLN A 75 -5.78 4.50 -14.63
N ASP A 76 -4.48 4.65 -14.88
CA ASP A 76 -3.66 3.61 -15.52
C ASP A 76 -3.40 2.44 -14.56
N THR A 77 -3.69 2.61 -13.26
CA THR A 77 -3.45 1.59 -12.24
C THR A 77 -4.67 0.71 -11.95
N TYR A 78 -5.88 1.14 -12.29
CA TYR A 78 -7.10 0.40 -11.96
C TYR A 78 -7.11 -0.98 -12.63
N GLY A 79 -7.16 -2.04 -11.81
CA GLY A 79 -7.21 -3.43 -12.29
C GLY A 79 -5.91 -3.95 -12.91
N THR A 80 -4.79 -3.25 -12.70
CA THR A 80 -3.50 -3.61 -13.32
C THR A 80 -2.52 -4.30 -12.38
N TYR A 81 -2.76 -4.27 -11.07
CA TYR A 81 -1.98 -4.96 -10.06
C TYR A 81 -2.89 -5.82 -9.18
N THR A 82 -2.37 -6.92 -8.64
CA THR A 82 -3.10 -7.86 -7.77
C THR A 82 -2.56 -7.87 -6.34
N ILE A 83 -1.41 -7.26 -6.07
CA ILE A 83 -0.81 -7.12 -4.74
C ILE A 83 -0.55 -5.65 -4.42
N SER A 84 -0.87 -5.26 -3.18
CA SER A 84 -0.54 -3.94 -2.64
C SER A 84 -0.19 -4.02 -1.16
N VAL A 85 0.67 -3.11 -0.72
CA VAL A 85 1.12 -2.96 0.65
C VAL A 85 0.61 -1.63 1.21
N ASP A 86 -0.06 -1.68 2.34
CA ASP A 86 -0.46 -0.53 3.17
C ASP A 86 0.34 -0.58 4.47
N VAL A 87 1.13 0.46 4.74
CA VAL A 87 2.04 0.50 5.88
C VAL A 87 1.37 1.20 7.05
N LYS A 88 1.61 0.69 8.25
CA LYS A 88 1.27 1.34 9.51
C LYS A 88 2.56 1.56 10.30
N GLN A 89 2.79 2.80 10.70
CA GLN A 89 4.07 3.22 11.32
C GLN A 89 4.31 2.63 12.70
N ASP A 90 3.25 2.16 13.37
CA ASP A 90 3.27 1.50 14.67
C ASP A 90 1.89 0.87 14.97
N CYS A 91 1.81 0.13 16.08
CA CYS A 91 0.57 -0.44 16.58
C CYS A 91 -0.44 0.62 17.04
N ARG A 92 -0.02 1.85 17.33
CA ARG A 92 -0.92 2.95 17.69
C ARG A 92 -1.72 3.43 16.48
N GLU A 93 -1.11 3.53 15.30
CA GLU A 93 -1.82 3.81 14.05
C GLU A 93 -2.82 2.69 13.75
N LEU A 94 -2.41 1.44 13.90
CA LEU A 94 -3.29 0.29 13.77
C LEU A 94 -4.46 0.36 14.76
N GLN A 95 -4.21 0.67 16.03
CA GLN A 95 -5.25 0.83 17.06
C GLN A 95 -6.26 1.91 16.63
N SER A 96 -5.79 3.03 16.10
CA SER A 96 -6.66 4.10 15.59
C SER A 96 -7.51 3.65 14.39
N ASN A 97 -6.94 2.81 13.52
CA ASN A 97 -7.63 2.32 12.33
C ASN A 97 -8.63 1.19 12.63
N LEU A 98 -8.41 0.39 13.68
CA LEU A 98 -9.32 -0.69 14.07
C LEU A 98 -10.40 -0.25 15.05
N LEU A 99 -10.03 0.53 16.06
CA LEU A 99 -10.86 0.74 17.26
C LEU A 99 -11.39 2.17 17.43
N SER A 100 -10.86 3.16 16.69
CA SER A 100 -11.28 4.56 16.91
C SER A 100 -12.75 4.79 16.57
N GLY A 101 -13.53 5.22 17.56
CA GLY A 101 -14.87 5.80 17.36
C GLY A 101 -14.84 7.26 16.86
N ARG A 102 -13.69 7.95 16.92
CA ARG A 102 -13.58 9.33 16.43
C ARG A 102 -13.54 9.38 14.89
N PHE A 103 -14.40 10.22 14.32
CA PHE A 103 -14.35 10.79 12.95
C PHE A 103 -13.81 9.85 11.86
N GLY A 104 -14.44 8.70 11.68
CA GLY A 104 -14.37 7.95 10.42
C GLY A 104 -13.01 7.37 10.02
N ARG A 105 -12.00 7.34 10.90
CA ARG A 105 -10.70 6.69 10.63
C ARG A 105 -10.89 5.20 10.39
N ARG A 106 -11.61 4.53 11.30
CA ARG A 106 -12.03 3.13 11.13
C ARG A 106 -12.77 2.90 9.81
N TYR A 107 -13.76 3.73 9.50
CA TYR A 107 -14.50 3.59 8.24
C TYR A 107 -13.66 3.89 7.00
N ARG A 108 -12.63 4.74 7.09
CA ARG A 108 -11.69 5.00 6.00
C ARG A 108 -10.83 3.76 5.74
N PHE A 109 -10.29 3.17 6.79
CA PHE A 109 -9.53 1.92 6.73
C PHE A 109 -10.38 0.75 6.21
N GLU A 110 -11.63 0.64 6.70
CA GLU A 110 -12.59 -0.36 6.22
C GLU A 110 -12.90 -0.18 4.72
N ARG A 111 -13.09 1.07 4.25
CA ARG A 111 -13.30 1.35 2.82
C ARG A 111 -12.09 0.98 1.95
N GLU A 112 -10.89 1.10 2.48
CA GLU A 112 -9.67 0.70 1.79
C GLU A 112 -9.61 -0.82 1.61
N CYS A 113 -9.90 -1.58 2.67
CA CYS A 113 -10.02 -3.04 2.59
C CYS A 113 -11.14 -3.49 1.64
N MET A 114 -12.30 -2.80 1.68
CA MET A 114 -13.40 -3.05 0.73
C MET A 114 -12.98 -2.79 -0.71
N ARG A 115 -12.23 -1.71 -0.96
CA ARG A 115 -11.76 -1.36 -2.29
C ARG A 115 -10.75 -2.38 -2.81
N ALA A 116 -9.82 -2.84 -1.97
CA ALA A 116 -8.90 -3.92 -2.31
C ALA A 116 -9.64 -5.16 -2.77
N ARG A 117 -10.59 -5.64 -1.94
CA ARG A 117 -11.44 -6.80 -2.26
C ARG A 117 -12.19 -6.62 -3.57
N ASN A 118 -12.84 -5.47 -3.78
CA ASN A 118 -13.63 -5.21 -4.97
C ASN A 118 -12.77 -5.10 -6.25
N MET A 119 -11.49 -4.76 -6.11
CA MET A 119 -10.53 -4.72 -7.21
C MET A 119 -9.81 -6.06 -7.43
N GLY A 120 -10.05 -7.08 -6.60
CA GLY A 120 -9.29 -8.34 -6.65
C GLY A 120 -7.84 -8.19 -6.23
N VAL A 121 -7.53 -7.17 -5.42
CA VAL A 121 -6.18 -6.91 -4.90
C VAL A 121 -6.02 -7.56 -3.53
N LYS A 122 -5.00 -8.39 -3.38
CA LYS A 122 -4.50 -8.87 -2.09
C LYS A 122 -3.78 -7.72 -1.39
N LEU A 123 -4.44 -7.16 -0.38
CA LEU A 123 -3.90 -6.07 0.44
C LEU A 123 -3.15 -6.64 1.65
N TYR A 124 -1.86 -6.35 1.72
CA TYR A 124 -1.02 -6.60 2.88
C TYR A 124 -0.95 -5.33 3.74
N ILE A 125 -1.41 -5.42 4.98
CA ILE A 125 -1.30 -4.36 5.98
C ILE A 125 -0.08 -4.67 6.83
N VAL A 126 1.01 -3.95 6.62
CA VAL A 126 2.30 -4.18 7.27
C VAL A 126 2.47 -3.19 8.42
N ILE A 127 2.58 -3.70 9.63
CA ILE A 127 2.77 -2.92 10.85
C ILE A 127 4.25 -2.94 11.23
N ALA A 128 4.87 -1.77 11.20
CA ALA A 128 6.28 -1.58 11.51
C ALA A 128 6.46 -1.07 12.94
N ASP A 129 6.53 -1.96 13.92
CA ASP A 129 6.64 -1.60 15.33
C ASP A 129 7.79 -2.35 16.02
N ASP A 130 8.77 -1.61 16.54
CA ASP A 130 9.94 -2.19 17.21
C ASP A 130 9.61 -2.67 18.65
N ALA A 131 8.47 -2.25 19.21
CA ALA A 131 8.06 -2.59 20.56
C ALA A 131 7.37 -3.96 20.64
N VAL A 132 6.79 -4.46 19.55
CA VAL A 132 6.07 -5.73 19.51
C VAL A 132 6.93 -6.80 18.85
N LYS A 133 7.43 -7.75 19.64
CA LYS A 133 8.33 -8.81 19.13
C LYS A 133 7.62 -10.14 18.98
N CYS A 134 6.53 -10.34 19.71
CA CYS A 134 5.71 -11.53 19.62
C CYS A 134 4.22 -11.21 19.82
N GLU A 135 3.39 -12.22 19.55
CA GLU A 135 1.94 -12.11 19.74
C GLU A 135 1.55 -11.82 21.20
N GLU A 136 2.34 -12.33 22.16
CA GLU A 136 2.10 -12.07 23.59
C GLU A 136 2.31 -10.60 23.93
N ASP A 137 3.39 -9.98 23.44
CA ASP A 137 3.62 -8.54 23.59
C ASP A 137 2.44 -7.74 23.02
N PHE A 138 1.90 -8.22 21.88
CA PHE A 138 0.76 -7.58 21.23
C PHE A 138 -0.52 -7.68 22.06
N ARG A 139 -0.80 -8.84 22.69
CA ARG A 139 -2.02 -9.05 23.51
C ARG A 139 -2.10 -8.07 24.67
N HIS A 140 -0.96 -7.73 25.27
CA HIS A 140 -0.83 -6.78 26.37
C HIS A 140 -0.67 -5.32 25.94
N LEU A 141 -0.83 -5.00 24.65
CA LEU A 141 -0.81 -3.62 24.19
C LEU A 141 -1.92 -2.81 24.87
N LYS A 142 -1.52 -1.68 25.45
CA LYS A 142 -2.42 -0.72 26.09
C LYS A 142 -2.98 0.27 25.09
N LYS A 143 -4.22 0.71 25.34
CA LYS A 143 -4.83 1.81 24.60
C LYS A 143 -3.99 3.06 24.76
N TYR A 144 -3.75 3.76 23.66
CA TYR A 144 -3.00 5.02 23.72
C TYR A 144 -3.59 6.01 24.75
N GLY A 145 -2.77 6.38 25.74
CA GLY A 145 -3.13 7.31 26.81
C GLY A 145 -4.00 6.69 27.92
N SER A 146 -4.04 5.37 28.03
CA SER A 146 -4.78 4.63 29.06
C SER A 146 -3.97 3.40 29.54
N GLU A 147 -4.29 2.92 30.74
CA GLU A 147 -3.76 1.66 31.28
C GLU A 147 -4.54 0.43 30.80
N GLU A 148 -5.68 0.64 30.14
CA GLU A 148 -6.55 -0.42 29.63
C GLU A 148 -5.89 -1.15 28.45
N GLU A 149 -5.78 -2.47 28.52
CA GLU A 149 -5.30 -3.31 27.41
C GLU A 149 -6.34 -3.38 26.27
N CYS A 150 -5.87 -3.33 25.03
CA CYS A 150 -6.70 -3.51 23.83
C CYS A 150 -6.13 -4.48 22.80
N GLY A 151 -4.95 -5.07 23.05
CA GLY A 151 -4.31 -6.00 22.12
C GLY A 151 -5.23 -7.13 21.68
N GLN A 152 -5.92 -7.78 22.63
CA GLN A 152 -6.88 -8.84 22.31
C GLN A 152 -8.05 -8.37 21.43
N GLU A 153 -8.58 -7.17 21.69
CA GLU A 153 -9.65 -6.59 20.89
C GLU A 153 -9.17 -6.30 19.46
N MET A 154 -7.93 -5.81 19.32
CA MET A 154 -7.30 -5.58 18.02
C MET A 154 -7.11 -6.89 17.25
N LEU A 155 -6.62 -7.96 17.88
CA LEU A 155 -6.49 -9.28 17.24
C LEU A 155 -7.83 -9.79 16.72
N ASN A 156 -8.88 -9.74 17.54
CA ASN A 156 -10.22 -10.15 17.13
C ASN A 156 -10.72 -9.33 15.92
N LYS A 157 -10.45 -8.01 15.91
CA LYS A 157 -10.80 -7.14 14.79
C LYS A 157 -9.97 -7.43 13.54
N MET A 158 -8.70 -7.75 13.68
CA MET A 158 -7.85 -8.15 12.55
C MET A 158 -8.39 -9.43 11.91
N GLU A 159 -8.76 -10.44 12.72
CA GLU A 159 -9.39 -11.66 12.22
C GLU A 159 -10.70 -11.38 11.47
N ASP A 160 -11.56 -10.49 12.01
CA ASP A 160 -12.79 -10.07 11.34
C ASP A 160 -12.49 -9.47 9.96
N PHE A 161 -11.46 -8.63 9.86
CA PHE A 161 -11.06 -7.99 8.60
C PHE A 161 -10.48 -8.99 7.61
N VAL A 162 -9.65 -9.94 8.07
CA VAL A 162 -9.15 -11.04 7.23
C VAL A 162 -10.32 -11.85 6.67
N LYS A 163 -11.26 -12.28 7.53
CA LYS A 163 -12.44 -13.07 7.12
C LYS A 163 -13.37 -12.29 6.18
N LYS A 164 -13.58 -11.00 6.43
CA LYS A 164 -14.55 -10.17 5.69
C LYS A 164 -13.99 -9.61 4.38
N TYR A 165 -12.69 -9.29 4.32
CA TYR A 165 -12.07 -8.58 3.20
C TYR A 165 -10.95 -9.34 2.50
N GLY A 166 -10.40 -10.39 3.11
CA GLY A 166 -9.29 -11.14 2.54
C GLY A 166 -7.95 -10.39 2.58
N CYS A 167 -7.83 -9.32 3.37
CA CYS A 167 -6.54 -8.68 3.62
C CYS A 167 -5.65 -9.57 4.51
N THR A 168 -4.35 -9.26 4.55
CA THR A 168 -3.36 -9.96 5.39
C THR A 168 -2.67 -8.95 6.30
N PHE A 169 -2.53 -9.25 7.58
CA PHE A 169 -1.76 -8.42 8.51
C PHE A 169 -0.39 -9.05 8.74
N LEU A 170 0.67 -8.24 8.70
CA LEU A 170 2.04 -8.67 8.95
C LEU A 170 2.71 -7.71 9.92
N PHE A 171 3.48 -8.25 10.86
CA PHE A 171 4.28 -7.46 11.79
C PHE A 171 5.75 -7.52 11.40
N THR A 172 6.43 -6.40 11.50
CA THR A 172 7.87 -6.27 11.26
C THR A 172 8.44 -5.19 12.16
N THR A 173 9.75 -5.22 12.34
CA THR A 173 10.51 -4.08 12.86
C THR A 173 10.73 -3.05 11.76
N LYS A 174 11.02 -1.80 12.14
CA LYS A 174 11.18 -0.68 11.21
C LYS A 174 12.39 -0.82 10.30
N ASP A 175 13.48 -1.41 10.80
CA ASP A 175 14.69 -1.70 10.03
C ASP A 175 14.43 -2.77 8.93
N ARG A 176 13.52 -3.71 9.19
CA ARG A 176 13.16 -4.78 8.26
C ARG A 176 12.05 -4.42 7.28
N LEU A 177 11.30 -3.34 7.54
CA LEU A 177 10.18 -2.89 6.72
C LEU A 177 10.51 -2.82 5.21
N PRO A 178 11.64 -2.23 4.75
CA PRO A 178 11.94 -2.16 3.32
C PRO A 178 12.03 -3.54 2.67
N SER A 179 12.71 -4.48 3.34
CA SER A 179 12.87 -5.85 2.85
C SER A 179 11.54 -6.61 2.84
N VAL A 180 10.66 -6.37 3.80
CA VAL A 180 9.31 -6.97 3.83
C VAL A 180 8.46 -6.44 2.68
N ILE A 181 8.47 -5.11 2.44
CA ILE A 181 7.78 -4.52 1.28
C ILE A 181 8.30 -5.15 -0.02
N GLU A 182 9.62 -5.21 -0.18
CA GLU A 182 10.25 -5.79 -1.37
C GLU A 182 9.82 -7.24 -1.60
N GLN A 183 9.87 -8.09 -0.56
CA GLN A 183 9.48 -9.50 -0.64
C GLN A 183 8.02 -9.67 -1.06
N ILE A 184 7.10 -8.91 -0.46
CA ILE A 184 5.68 -8.96 -0.80
C ILE A 184 5.47 -8.55 -2.26
N LEU A 185 6.10 -7.44 -2.68
CA LEU A 185 5.95 -6.91 -4.02
C LEU A 185 6.58 -7.82 -5.10
N MET A 186 7.61 -8.60 -4.76
CA MET A 186 8.16 -9.61 -5.67
C MET A 186 7.17 -10.74 -6.00
N GLU A 187 6.21 -11.04 -5.12
CA GLU A 187 5.19 -12.06 -5.40
C GLU A 187 4.35 -11.73 -6.63
N GLU A 188 4.15 -10.43 -6.93
CA GLU A 188 3.41 -9.94 -8.11
C GLU A 188 4.11 -10.31 -9.42
N GLN A 189 5.42 -10.57 -9.38
CA GLN A 189 6.22 -10.89 -10.56
C GLN A 189 6.32 -12.40 -10.81
N LEU A 190 5.70 -13.23 -9.96
CA LEU A 190 5.77 -14.68 -10.11
C LEU A 190 4.84 -15.15 -11.25
N PRO A 191 5.25 -16.17 -12.05
CA PRO A 191 4.51 -16.58 -13.24
C PRO A 191 3.07 -17.05 -12.98
N TRP A 192 2.74 -17.42 -11.74
CA TRP A 192 1.43 -17.88 -11.31
C TRP A 192 0.53 -16.78 -10.76
N ALA A 193 1.01 -15.52 -10.66
CA ALA A 193 0.23 -14.39 -10.16
C ALA A 193 -0.79 -13.86 -11.19
N VAL A 194 -1.08 -14.66 -12.23
CA VAL A 194 -1.97 -14.36 -13.38
C VAL A 194 -3.38 -14.82 -13.10
#